data_AF-A0A946BZ28-F1
#
_entry.id   AF-A0A946BZ28-F1
#
_cell.length_a   1.000
_cell.length_b   1.000
_cell.length_c   1.000
_cell.angle_alpha   90.00
_cell.angle_beta   90.00
_cell.angle_gamma   90.00
#
_symmetry.space_group_name_H-M   'P 1'
#
loop_
_entity.id
_entity.type
_entity.pdbx_description
1 polymer ?
#
loop_
_entity_poly.entity_id
_entity_poly.type
_entity_poly.pdbx_seq_one_letter_code
_entity_poly.pdbx_strand_id
1 'polypeptide(L)'
;MKNATLYTKWLGLVFASLILAACSGNDTKEQEAAAAAAAASAEQAAQEAAAQEAAQQQAEAEAAAGQRETEAAAAAAGTVFYFNFDSSSLTDEARAQVDAHVAAMQGNNDSIRLEGHTDERGTREYNLALGERRANAVRDYMVANGVPSYRIETVSYGEENPVAYGSGESNWQQNRRVELK
;
A
#
# COMPACT_ATOMS: atom_id res chain seq x y z
N MET A 1 11.13 87.72 -17.21
CA MET A 1 11.64 86.40 -16.76
C MET A 1 11.59 86.40 -15.25
N LYS A 2 10.96 85.37 -14.67
CA LYS A 2 10.29 85.39 -13.37
C LYS A 2 11.29 85.33 -12.20
N ASN A 3 11.04 86.18 -11.21
CA ASN A 3 11.75 86.29 -9.95
C ASN A 3 11.23 85.29 -8.92
N ALA A 4 12.13 84.90 -8.01
CA ALA A 4 11.90 84.57 -6.60
C ALA A 4 10.87 83.48 -6.26
N THR A 5 11.34 82.26 -6.05
CA THR A 5 10.65 81.28 -5.16
C THR A 5 11.62 80.25 -4.56
N LEU A 6 12.84 80.70 -4.19
CA LEU A 6 13.69 80.00 -3.23
C LEU A 6 13.47 80.67 -1.87
N TYR A 7 12.46 80.26 -1.08
CA TYR A 7 12.43 80.46 0.39
C TYR A 7 11.21 79.80 1.07
N THR A 8 10.36 79.08 0.33
CA THR A 8 9.12 78.48 0.88
C THR A 8 9.24 77.00 1.23
N LYS A 9 10.41 76.37 1.04
CA LYS A 9 10.62 74.94 1.33
C LYS A 9 11.23 74.63 2.71
N TRP A 10 11.52 75.65 3.53
CA TRP A 10 12.16 75.49 4.85
C TRP A 10 11.33 76.01 6.02
N LEU A 11 10.03 76.26 5.81
CA LEU A 11 9.09 76.69 6.86
C LEU A 11 7.96 75.66 7.11
N GLY A 12 8.16 74.41 6.69
CA GLY A 12 7.24 73.29 6.93
C GLY A 12 7.79 72.27 7.93
N LEU A 13 8.80 72.64 8.72
CA LEU A 13 9.57 71.73 9.56
C LEU A 13 9.29 71.93 11.07
N VAL A 14 8.25 72.68 11.47
CA VAL A 14 8.01 73.00 12.89
C VAL A 14 6.55 72.80 13.36
N PHE A 15 5.60 72.42 12.49
CA PHE A 15 4.18 72.35 12.88
C PHE A 15 3.50 71.00 12.59
N ALA A 16 4.22 69.89 12.75
CA ALA A 16 3.64 68.54 12.68
C ALA A 16 4.17 67.61 13.80
N SER A 17 4.63 68.18 14.92
CA SER A 17 5.14 67.43 16.08
C SER A 17 4.30 67.63 17.35
N LEU A 18 3.02 67.99 17.22
CA LEU A 18 2.17 68.34 18.37
C LEU A 18 0.75 67.73 18.28
N ILE A 19 0.63 66.53 17.73
CA ILE A 19 -0.56 65.67 17.89
C ILE A 19 -0.09 64.23 18.14
N LEU A 20 0.48 63.96 19.32
CA LEU A 20 0.90 62.60 19.71
C LEU A 20 0.75 62.34 21.22
N ALA A 21 -0.23 62.97 21.86
CA ALA A 21 -0.52 62.76 23.28
C ALA A 21 -2.01 62.91 23.61
N ALA A 22 -2.91 62.34 22.80
CA ALA A 22 -4.35 62.34 23.09
C ALA A 22 -5.14 61.18 22.45
N CYS A 23 -4.57 59.98 22.38
CA CYS A 23 -5.30 58.71 22.29
C CYS A 23 -4.69 57.75 23.32
N SER A 24 -4.92 58.05 24.59
CA SER A 24 -4.44 57.29 25.73
C SER A 24 -5.55 56.32 26.17
N GLY A 25 -5.48 55.06 25.72
CA GLY A 25 -6.06 53.93 26.45
C GLY A 25 -6.85 52.87 25.67
N ASN A 26 -7.19 53.08 24.39
CA ASN A 26 -8.03 52.13 23.63
C ASN A 26 -7.26 51.26 22.63
N ASP A 27 -6.23 51.80 21.95
CA ASP A 27 -5.47 51.07 20.92
C ASP A 27 -4.60 49.92 21.47
N THR A 28 -4.05 50.07 22.68
CA THR A 28 -3.26 49.01 23.34
C THR A 28 -4.11 47.83 23.79
N LYS A 29 -5.36 48.07 24.22
CA LYS A 29 -6.30 47.00 24.59
C LYS A 29 -6.80 46.23 23.37
N GLU A 30 -7.02 46.91 22.25
CA GLU A 30 -7.38 46.26 20.97
C GLU A 30 -6.20 45.47 20.39
N GLN A 31 -4.96 45.97 20.50
CA GLN A 31 -3.76 45.23 20.08
C GLN A 31 -3.43 44.02 20.99
N GLU A 32 -3.60 44.13 22.31
CA GLU A 32 -3.46 42.98 23.23
C GLU A 32 -4.55 41.92 23.00
N ALA A 33 -5.79 42.34 22.74
CA ALA A 33 -6.88 41.42 22.40
C ALA A 33 -6.65 40.73 21.04
N ALA A 34 -6.12 41.45 20.04
CA ALA A 34 -5.77 40.86 18.74
C ALA A 34 -4.57 39.88 18.85
N ALA A 35 -3.57 40.19 19.66
CA ALA A 35 -2.44 39.31 19.92
C ALA A 35 -2.85 38.03 20.69
N ALA A 36 -3.75 38.16 21.68
CA ALA A 36 -4.31 37.02 22.41
C ALA A 36 -5.20 36.14 21.50
N ALA A 37 -6.00 36.74 20.61
CA ALA A 37 -6.80 36.00 19.63
C ALA A 37 -5.90 35.28 18.59
N ALA A 38 -4.81 35.91 18.16
CA ALA A 38 -3.83 35.28 17.27
C ALA A 38 -3.12 34.10 17.94
N ALA A 39 -2.72 34.24 19.21
CA ALA A 39 -2.13 33.15 19.99
C ALA A 39 -3.10 31.98 20.21
N ALA A 40 -4.36 32.26 20.54
CA ALA A 40 -5.41 31.25 20.67
C ALA A 40 -5.69 30.53 19.34
N SER A 41 -5.69 31.26 18.22
CA SER A 41 -5.85 30.64 16.89
C SER A 41 -4.66 29.76 16.49
N ALA A 42 -3.44 30.13 16.89
CA ALA A 42 -2.25 29.33 16.65
C ALA A 42 -2.22 28.05 17.50
N GLU A 43 -2.68 28.13 18.76
CA GLU A 43 -2.81 26.97 19.65
C GLU A 43 -3.92 26.02 19.18
N GLN A 44 -5.06 26.55 18.72
CA GLN A 44 -6.13 25.74 18.12
C GLN A 44 -5.65 25.04 16.82
N ALA A 45 -4.93 25.75 15.95
CA ALA A 45 -4.36 25.15 14.74
C ALA A 45 -3.33 24.05 15.06
N ALA A 46 -2.53 24.21 16.12
CA ALA A 46 -1.59 23.19 16.58
C ALA A 46 -2.32 21.96 17.15
N GLN A 47 -3.41 22.15 17.89
CA GLN A 47 -4.24 21.06 18.41
C GLN A 47 -4.96 20.30 17.28
N GLU A 48 -5.48 20.99 16.27
CA GLU A 48 -6.10 20.38 15.10
C GLU A 48 -5.08 19.59 14.27
N ALA A 49 -3.87 20.11 14.07
CA ALA A 49 -2.79 19.39 13.40
C ALA A 49 -2.37 18.12 14.17
N ALA A 50 -2.19 18.22 15.49
CA ALA A 50 -1.87 17.06 16.33
C ALA A 50 -2.99 16.00 16.32
N ALA A 51 -4.25 16.42 16.28
CA ALA A 51 -5.39 15.50 16.17
C ALA A 51 -5.42 14.80 14.79
N GLN A 52 -5.09 15.50 13.71
CA GLN A 52 -4.99 14.92 12.37
C GLN A 52 -3.84 13.91 12.28
N GLU A 53 -2.67 14.23 12.84
CA GLU A 53 -1.53 13.31 12.88
C GLU A 53 -1.85 12.05 13.70
N ALA A 54 -2.48 12.19 14.86
CA ALA A 54 -2.90 11.05 15.67
C ALA A 54 -3.93 10.17 14.93
N ALA A 55 -4.88 10.77 14.22
CA ALA A 55 -5.86 10.04 13.40
C ALA A 55 -5.19 9.29 12.23
N GLN A 56 -4.22 9.91 11.56
CA GLN A 56 -3.46 9.27 10.50
C GLN A 56 -2.63 8.09 11.02
N GLN A 57 -1.92 8.27 12.13
CA GLN A 57 -1.14 7.20 12.77
C GLN A 57 -2.03 6.01 13.18
N GLN A 58 -3.22 6.29 13.70
CA GLN A 58 -4.18 5.25 14.05
C GLN A 58 -4.64 4.48 12.80
N ALA A 59 -5.00 5.18 11.72
CA ALA A 59 -5.42 4.54 10.46
C ALA A 59 -4.31 3.67 9.85
N GLU A 60 -3.06 4.15 9.89
CA GLU A 60 -1.89 3.38 9.43
C GLU A 60 -1.64 2.13 10.30
N ALA A 61 -1.79 2.24 11.62
CA ALA A 61 -1.64 1.11 12.53
C ALA A 61 -2.73 0.05 12.34
N GLU A 62 -3.98 0.48 12.10
CA GLU A 62 -5.11 -0.40 11.78
C GLU A 62 -4.90 -1.11 10.43
N ALA A 63 -4.49 -0.38 9.40
CA ALA A 63 -4.15 -0.96 8.09
C ALA A 63 -3.01 -1.97 8.20
N ALA A 64 -1.96 -1.65 8.95
CA ALA A 64 -0.83 -2.56 9.18
C ALA A 64 -1.23 -3.80 10.01
N ALA A 65 -2.22 -3.68 10.90
CA ALA A 65 -2.76 -4.82 11.64
C ALA A 65 -3.58 -5.74 10.73
N GLY A 66 -4.45 -5.17 9.89
CA GLY A 66 -5.20 -5.92 8.89
C GLY A 66 -4.28 -6.64 7.89
N GLN A 67 -3.22 -5.97 7.43
CA GLN A 67 -2.24 -6.61 6.55
C GLN A 67 -1.58 -7.82 7.20
N ARG A 68 -1.13 -7.69 8.46
CA ARG A 68 -0.54 -8.81 9.23
C ARG A 68 -1.49 -9.99 9.39
N GLU A 69 -2.79 -9.74 9.52
CA GLU A 69 -3.80 -10.80 9.59
C GLU A 69 -3.92 -11.55 8.26
N THR A 70 -3.98 -10.84 7.13
CA THR A 70 -4.04 -11.48 5.80
C THR A 70 -2.78 -12.30 5.49
N GLU A 71 -1.60 -11.80 5.84
CA GLU A 71 -0.33 -12.52 5.67
C GLU A 71 -0.27 -13.78 6.55
N ALA A 72 -0.78 -13.72 7.78
CA ALA A 72 -0.88 -14.87 8.66
C ALA A 72 -1.87 -15.92 8.11
N ALA A 73 -3.00 -15.49 7.54
CA ALA A 73 -3.96 -16.37 6.89
C ALA A 73 -3.35 -17.07 5.65
N ALA A 74 -2.62 -16.33 4.81
CA ALA A 74 -1.90 -16.88 3.66
C ALA A 74 -0.83 -17.91 4.09
N ALA A 75 -0.07 -17.62 5.14
CA ALA A 75 0.90 -18.55 5.70
C ALA A 75 0.23 -19.84 6.23
N ALA A 76 -0.93 -19.71 6.89
CA ALA A 76 -1.69 -20.86 7.40
C ALA A 76 -2.33 -21.71 6.28
N ALA A 77 -2.73 -21.08 5.16
CA ALA A 77 -3.24 -21.78 3.99
C ALA A 77 -2.19 -22.66 3.29
N GLY A 78 -0.90 -22.36 3.51
CA GLY A 78 0.22 -23.05 2.88
C GLY A 78 0.46 -22.60 1.44
N THR A 79 1.61 -22.98 0.89
CA THR A 79 2.09 -22.52 -0.42
C THR A 79 2.04 -23.62 -1.49
N VAL A 80 1.31 -24.70 -1.25
CA VAL A 80 1.21 -25.85 -2.16
C VAL A 80 -0.25 -26.11 -2.50
N PHE A 81 -0.57 -26.05 -3.79
CA PHE A 81 -1.91 -26.24 -4.34
C PHE A 81 -1.98 -27.56 -5.09
N TYR A 82 -2.81 -28.50 -4.64
CA TYR A 82 -2.90 -29.85 -5.23
C TYR A 82 -3.93 -29.95 -6.35
N PHE A 83 -3.68 -30.86 -7.29
CA PHE A 83 -4.51 -31.10 -8.47
C PHE A 83 -4.91 -32.57 -8.60
N ASN A 84 -6.10 -32.77 -9.20
CA ASN A 84 -6.56 -34.08 -9.60
C ASN A 84 -5.71 -34.66 -10.75
N PHE A 85 -5.80 -35.99 -10.91
CA PHE A 85 -5.16 -36.67 -12.04
C PHE A 85 -5.59 -36.07 -13.37
N ASP A 86 -4.60 -35.88 -14.24
CA ASP A 86 -4.77 -35.36 -15.61
C ASP A 86 -5.58 -34.05 -15.72
N SER A 87 -5.53 -33.22 -14.68
CA SER A 87 -6.29 -31.98 -14.61
C SER A 87 -5.43 -30.77 -14.27
N SER A 88 -5.82 -29.62 -14.82
CA SER A 88 -5.32 -28.29 -14.47
C SER A 88 -6.39 -27.41 -13.82
N SER A 89 -7.56 -27.99 -13.51
CA SER A 89 -8.62 -27.28 -12.80
C SER A 89 -8.31 -27.19 -11.31
N LEU A 90 -8.46 -25.99 -10.75
CA LEU A 90 -8.39 -25.76 -9.30
C LEU A 90 -9.55 -26.46 -8.59
N THR A 91 -9.23 -27.17 -7.51
CA THR A 91 -10.24 -27.69 -6.57
C THR A 91 -10.78 -26.54 -5.69
N ASP A 92 -11.88 -26.77 -4.99
CA ASP A 92 -12.41 -25.78 -4.02
C ASP A 92 -11.40 -25.47 -2.91
N GLU A 93 -10.69 -26.48 -2.43
CA GLU A 93 -9.63 -26.33 -1.44
C GLU A 93 -8.48 -25.48 -1.98
N ALA A 94 -7.99 -25.79 -3.20
CA ALA A 94 -6.92 -25.01 -3.82
C ALA A 94 -7.36 -23.56 -4.07
N ARG A 95 -8.60 -23.32 -4.49
CA ARG A 95 -9.15 -21.95 -4.63
C ARG A 95 -9.11 -21.21 -3.30
N ALA A 96 -9.60 -21.81 -2.22
CA ALA A 96 -9.59 -21.19 -0.90
C ALA A 96 -8.18 -20.86 -0.40
N GLN A 97 -7.20 -21.73 -0.69
CA GLN A 97 -5.80 -21.44 -0.39
C GLN A 97 -5.27 -20.25 -1.21
N VAL A 98 -5.54 -20.23 -2.52
CA VAL A 98 -5.12 -19.13 -3.40
C VAL A 98 -5.78 -17.81 -3.03
N ASP A 99 -7.06 -17.81 -2.61
CA ASP A 99 -7.77 -16.63 -2.15
C ASP A 99 -7.08 -15.97 -0.95
N ALA A 100 -6.54 -16.76 -0.01
CA ALA A 100 -5.78 -16.24 1.13
C ALA A 100 -4.50 -15.51 0.67
N HIS A 101 -3.78 -16.06 -0.30
CA HIS A 101 -2.60 -15.41 -0.89
C HIS A 101 -2.96 -14.15 -1.68
N VAL A 102 -4.06 -14.16 -2.42
CA VAL A 102 -4.56 -12.96 -3.13
C VAL A 102 -4.83 -11.84 -2.13
N ALA A 103 -5.52 -12.13 -1.02
CA ALA A 103 -5.80 -11.14 0.02
C ALA A 103 -4.52 -10.55 0.62
N ALA A 104 -3.53 -11.39 0.95
CA ALA A 104 -2.25 -10.92 1.48
C ALA A 104 -1.48 -10.04 0.47
N MET A 105 -1.54 -10.36 -0.82
CA MET A 105 -0.87 -9.60 -1.88
C MET A 105 -1.51 -8.23 -2.16
N GLN A 106 -2.72 -7.95 -1.69
CA GLN A 106 -3.39 -6.67 -1.91
C GLN A 106 -2.77 -5.52 -1.10
N GLY A 107 -2.21 -5.79 0.08
CA GLY A 107 -1.57 -4.75 0.91
C GLY A 107 -0.04 -4.69 0.81
N ASN A 108 0.57 -5.45 -0.10
CA ASN A 108 2.01 -5.36 -0.40
C ASN A 108 2.28 -5.32 -1.92
N ASN A 109 3.54 -5.15 -2.31
CA ASN A 109 3.99 -5.09 -3.71
C ASN A 109 4.88 -6.28 -4.11
N ASP A 110 4.86 -7.36 -3.34
CA ASP A 110 5.73 -8.52 -3.54
C ASP A 110 5.42 -9.23 -4.87
N SER A 111 6.45 -9.81 -5.48
CA SER A 111 6.29 -10.67 -6.66
C SER A 111 6.47 -12.12 -6.25
N ILE A 112 5.76 -13.02 -6.91
CA ILE A 112 5.75 -14.45 -6.61
C ILE A 112 6.09 -15.26 -7.86
N ARG A 113 6.56 -16.49 -7.64
CA ARG A 113 6.68 -17.49 -8.71
C ARG A 113 5.80 -18.69 -8.43
N LEU A 114 5.08 -19.14 -9.45
CA LEU A 114 4.26 -20.34 -9.44
C LEU A 114 4.96 -21.45 -10.21
N GLU A 115 5.30 -22.53 -9.51
CA GLU A 115 6.05 -23.66 -10.05
C GLU A 115 5.12 -24.85 -10.22
N GLY A 116 4.86 -25.27 -11.47
CA GLY A 116 3.95 -26.36 -11.80
C GLY A 116 4.64 -27.72 -11.90
N HIS A 117 4.05 -28.72 -11.23
CA HIS A 117 4.56 -30.08 -11.15
C HIS A 117 3.50 -31.12 -11.54
N THR A 118 3.97 -32.28 -11.97
CA THR A 118 3.15 -33.45 -12.30
C THR A 118 3.70 -34.72 -11.65
N ASP A 119 2.88 -35.78 -11.65
CA ASP A 119 3.40 -37.11 -11.39
C ASP A 119 4.12 -37.69 -12.63
N GLU A 120 4.78 -38.83 -12.46
CA GLU A 120 5.66 -39.48 -13.44
C GLU A 120 4.92 -40.18 -14.61
N ARG A 121 3.58 -40.13 -14.64
CA ARG A 121 2.81 -40.86 -15.65
C ARG A 121 2.69 -40.01 -16.90
N GLY A 122 3.05 -40.59 -18.04
CA GLY A 122 2.96 -39.96 -19.35
C GLY A 122 4.35 -39.70 -19.94
N THR A 123 4.38 -38.88 -20.99
CA THR A 123 5.65 -38.42 -21.58
C THR A 123 6.11 -37.15 -20.86
N ARG A 124 7.42 -36.98 -20.75
CA ARG A 124 8.04 -35.76 -20.25
C ARG A 124 7.47 -34.47 -20.84
N GLU A 125 7.28 -34.40 -22.16
CA GLU A 125 6.78 -33.22 -22.86
C GLU A 125 5.32 -32.91 -22.47
N TYR A 126 4.50 -33.95 -22.36
CA TYR A 126 3.13 -33.83 -21.88
C TYR A 126 3.09 -33.29 -20.44
N ASN A 127 3.94 -33.83 -19.57
CA ASN A 127 4.02 -33.42 -18.17
C ASN A 127 4.54 -32.00 -18.01
N LEU A 128 5.50 -31.57 -18.82
CA LEU A 128 5.94 -30.18 -18.89
C LEU A 128 4.78 -29.24 -19.27
N ALA A 129 4.01 -29.59 -20.30
CA ALA A 129 2.86 -28.80 -20.72
C ALA A 129 1.72 -28.81 -19.69
N LEU A 130 1.46 -29.93 -19.01
CA LEU A 130 0.44 -30.02 -17.96
C LEU A 130 0.82 -29.21 -16.72
N GLY A 131 2.08 -29.27 -16.29
CA GLY A 131 2.60 -28.42 -15.22
C GLY A 131 2.45 -26.93 -15.54
N GLU A 132 2.72 -26.52 -16.78
CA GLU A 132 2.55 -25.15 -17.23
C GLU A 132 1.07 -24.72 -17.18
N ARG A 133 0.14 -25.57 -17.67
CA ARG A 133 -1.30 -25.30 -17.56
C ARG A 133 -1.77 -25.14 -16.11
N ARG A 134 -1.23 -25.91 -15.17
CA ARG A 134 -1.55 -25.79 -13.74
C ARG A 134 -1.06 -24.48 -13.14
N ALA A 135 0.20 -24.11 -13.39
CA ALA A 135 0.75 -22.84 -12.92
C ALA A 135 -0.02 -21.65 -13.51
N ASN A 136 -0.36 -21.72 -14.80
CA ASN A 136 -1.21 -20.73 -15.46
C ASN A 136 -2.62 -20.66 -14.87
N ALA A 137 -3.24 -21.79 -14.53
CA ALA A 137 -4.57 -21.79 -13.90
C ALA A 137 -4.57 -21.07 -12.55
N VAL A 138 -3.54 -21.26 -11.72
CA VAL A 138 -3.37 -20.51 -10.46
C VAL A 138 -3.16 -19.03 -10.77
N ARG A 139 -2.22 -18.68 -11.67
CA ARG A 139 -1.96 -17.29 -12.07
C ARG A 139 -3.23 -16.60 -12.54
N ASP A 140 -3.95 -17.19 -13.49
CA ASP A 140 -5.12 -16.59 -14.12
C ASP A 140 -6.24 -16.39 -13.08
N TYR A 141 -6.36 -17.30 -12.12
CA TYR A 141 -7.26 -17.13 -10.98
C TYR A 141 -6.84 -15.96 -10.08
N MET A 142 -5.57 -15.83 -9.74
CA MET A 142 -5.07 -14.69 -8.95
C MET A 142 -5.27 -13.35 -9.68
N VAL A 143 -5.01 -13.32 -10.99
CA VAL A 143 -5.20 -12.14 -11.84
C VAL A 143 -6.68 -11.74 -11.91
N ALA A 144 -7.56 -12.72 -12.08
CA ALA A 144 -9.01 -12.47 -12.06
C ALA A 144 -9.50 -11.89 -10.73
N ASN A 145 -8.79 -12.18 -9.62
CA ASN A 145 -9.08 -11.66 -8.29
C ASN A 145 -8.23 -10.42 -7.91
N GLY A 146 -7.57 -9.79 -8.88
CA GLY A 146 -6.99 -8.46 -8.73
C GLY A 146 -5.48 -8.40 -8.53
N VAL A 147 -4.76 -9.53 -8.55
CA VAL A 147 -3.29 -9.50 -8.53
C VAL A 147 -2.76 -9.10 -9.92
N PRO A 148 -1.97 -8.03 -10.06
CA PRO A 148 -1.41 -7.65 -11.35
C PRO A 148 -0.53 -8.76 -11.95
N SER A 149 -0.76 -9.10 -13.23
CA SER A 149 -0.08 -10.23 -13.89
C SER A 149 1.45 -10.11 -13.91
N TYR A 150 2.00 -8.89 -13.93
CA TYR A 150 3.45 -8.66 -13.91
C TYR A 150 4.12 -9.04 -12.58
N ARG A 151 3.34 -9.24 -11.51
CA ARG A 151 3.84 -9.70 -10.19
C ARG A 151 3.92 -11.22 -10.10
N ILE A 152 3.48 -11.94 -11.12
CA ILE A 152 3.38 -13.41 -11.09
C ILE A 152 4.21 -14.00 -12.23
N GLU A 153 5.27 -14.72 -11.88
CA GLU A 153 6.02 -15.56 -12.79
C GLU A 153 5.47 -17.00 -12.75
N THR A 154 5.46 -17.69 -13.89
CA THR A 154 5.06 -19.10 -13.98
C THR A 154 6.19 -19.93 -14.58
N VAL A 155 6.51 -21.06 -13.95
CA VAL A 155 7.51 -22.03 -14.42
C VAL A 155 6.91 -23.43 -14.34
N SER A 156 7.25 -24.31 -15.28
CA SER A 156 6.86 -25.72 -15.23
C SER A 156 8.09 -26.60 -15.12
N TYR A 157 8.08 -27.50 -14.15
CA TYR A 157 9.06 -28.57 -14.03
C TYR A 157 8.52 -29.91 -14.53
N GLY A 158 7.21 -30.01 -14.81
CA GLY A 158 6.58 -31.29 -15.12
C GLY A 158 6.89 -32.35 -14.05
N GLU A 159 7.40 -33.49 -14.48
CA GLU A 159 7.76 -34.62 -13.62
C GLU A 159 9.21 -34.58 -13.09
N GLU A 160 10.02 -33.60 -13.53
CA GLU A 160 11.48 -33.56 -13.31
C GLU A 160 11.90 -33.19 -11.88
N ASN A 161 10.97 -32.68 -11.08
CA ASN A 161 11.24 -32.26 -9.69
C ASN A 161 10.18 -32.83 -8.72
N PRO A 162 10.18 -34.16 -8.49
CA PRO A 162 9.23 -34.81 -7.60
C PRO A 162 9.55 -34.54 -6.13
N VAL A 163 8.51 -34.34 -5.32
CA VAL A 163 8.65 -34.24 -3.85
C VAL A 163 8.52 -35.61 -3.19
N ALA A 164 7.70 -36.49 -3.78
CA ALA A 164 7.50 -37.85 -3.31
C ALA A 164 8.01 -38.85 -4.37
N TYR A 165 8.95 -39.70 -3.98
CA TYR A 165 9.53 -40.71 -4.87
C TYR A 165 8.74 -42.02 -4.85
N GLY A 166 8.57 -42.62 -6.02
CA GLY A 166 7.99 -43.95 -6.18
C GLY A 166 6.64 -43.97 -6.88
N SER A 167 6.28 -45.14 -7.40
CA SER A 167 5.15 -45.33 -8.30
C SER A 167 3.91 -45.81 -7.57
N GLY A 168 3.07 -44.87 -7.13
CA GLY A 168 1.78 -45.16 -6.52
C GLY A 168 1.00 -43.90 -6.16
N GLU A 169 -0.31 -44.04 -5.97
CA GLU A 169 -1.22 -42.90 -5.79
C GLU A 169 -0.82 -41.99 -4.62
N SER A 170 -0.31 -42.57 -3.53
CA SER A 170 0.18 -41.82 -2.36
C SER A 170 1.32 -40.86 -2.68
N ASN A 171 2.18 -41.18 -3.68
CA ASN A 171 3.26 -40.32 -4.15
C ASN A 171 2.77 -39.38 -5.26
N TRP A 172 2.00 -39.93 -6.20
CA TRP A 172 1.49 -39.16 -7.34
C TRP A 172 0.64 -37.97 -6.90
N GLN A 173 -0.22 -38.13 -5.88
CA GLN A 173 -1.03 -37.03 -5.38
C GLN A 173 -0.19 -35.86 -4.83
N GLN A 174 0.97 -36.16 -4.23
CA GLN A 174 1.88 -35.13 -3.71
C GLN A 174 2.63 -34.44 -4.85
N ASN A 175 2.87 -35.15 -5.96
CA ASN A 175 3.59 -34.59 -7.11
C ASN A 175 2.69 -33.76 -8.04
N ARG A 176 1.38 -33.99 -8.05
CA ARG A 176 0.40 -33.17 -8.79
C ARG A 176 0.11 -31.87 -8.05
N ARG A 177 1.00 -30.90 -8.16
CA ARG A 177 0.92 -29.64 -7.39
C ARG A 177 1.40 -28.42 -8.15
N VAL A 178 1.05 -27.25 -7.64
CA VAL A 178 1.74 -25.98 -7.90
C VAL A 178 2.30 -25.47 -6.58
N GLU A 179 3.55 -25.03 -6.59
CA GLU A 179 4.18 -24.35 -5.44
C GLU A 179 4.23 -22.85 -5.67
N LEU A 180 3.90 -22.07 -4.65
CA LEU A 180 4.12 -20.62 -4.59
C LEU A 180 5.47 -20.36 -3.89
N LYS A 181 6.34 -19.61 -4.58
CA LYS A 181 7.67 -19.20 -4.13
C LYS A 181 7.76 -17.69 -3.97
#